data_AF-A0A929MTS4-F1
#
_entry.id   AF-A0A929MTS4-F1
#
_cell.length_a   1.000
_cell.length_b   1.000
_cell.length_c   1.000
_cell.angle_alpha   90.00
_cell.angle_beta   90.00
_cell.angle_gamma   90.00
#
_symmetry.space_group_name_H-M   'P 1'
#
loop_
_entity.id
_entity.type
_entity.pdbx_description
1 polymer ?
#
loop_
_entity_poly.entity_id
_entity_poly.type
_entity_poly.pdbx_seq_one_letter_code
_entity_poly.pdbx_strand_id
1 'polypeptide(L)'
;MYFVDNGNNYDASLNIALETYLVENRLVDEPILLFYINDPSIIVGRNQNTIEEVNQAYVEEKGIRVVRRMSGGGAVYHDRGNFSFCFIKDDDGSFRDFASFTQPVIEALHKMGAKG
;
A
#
# COMPACT_ATOMS: atom_id res chain seq x y z
N MET A 1 7.23 -8.21 16.04
CA MET A 1 6.50 -7.76 14.84
C MET A 1 5.32 -8.68 14.64
N TYR A 2 4.12 -8.14 14.51
CA TYR A 2 2.91 -8.90 14.18
C TYR A 2 2.63 -8.83 12.68
N PHE A 3 1.99 -9.87 12.15
CA PHE A 3 1.49 -9.89 10.79
C PHE A 3 -0.05 -9.85 10.83
N VAL A 4 -0.65 -8.94 10.07
CA VAL A 4 -2.10 -8.86 9.92
C VAL A 4 -2.51 -9.61 8.67
N ASP A 5 -3.21 -10.72 8.87
CA ASP A 5 -3.88 -11.44 7.79
C ASP A 5 -5.15 -10.68 7.38
N ASN A 6 -5.15 -10.18 6.14
CA ASN A 6 -6.26 -9.44 5.56
C ASN A 6 -7.34 -10.35 4.92
N GLY A 7 -7.28 -11.66 5.16
CA GLY A 7 -8.36 -12.59 4.84
C GLY A 7 -8.69 -12.70 3.34
N ASN A 8 -7.71 -12.50 2.47
CA ASN A 8 -7.90 -12.43 1.01
C ASN A 8 -8.94 -11.38 0.59
N ASN A 9 -8.97 -10.23 1.27
CA ASN A 9 -9.76 -9.08 0.82
C ASN A 9 -9.04 -8.35 -0.31
N TYR A 10 -9.73 -8.17 -1.43
CA TYR A 10 -9.20 -7.53 -2.64
C TYR A 10 -9.82 -6.17 -2.92
N ASP A 11 -10.66 -5.69 -2.00
CA ASP A 11 -11.32 -4.42 -2.11
C ASP A 11 -10.33 -3.29 -1.74
N ALA A 12 -9.95 -2.46 -2.70
CA ALA A 12 -8.98 -1.38 -2.48
C ALA A 12 -9.43 -0.38 -1.40
N SER A 13 -10.72 -0.05 -1.32
CA SER A 13 -11.26 0.86 -0.30
C SER A 13 -11.14 0.26 1.09
N LEU A 14 -11.44 -1.03 1.26
CA LEU A 14 -11.29 -1.72 2.55
C LEU A 14 -9.82 -1.92 2.93
N ASN A 15 -8.96 -2.26 1.97
CA ASN A 15 -7.53 -2.44 2.22
C ASN A 15 -6.85 -1.13 2.62
N ILE A 16 -7.17 -0.02 1.94
CA ILE A 16 -6.67 1.32 2.32
C ILE A 16 -7.28 1.78 3.64
N ALA A 17 -8.54 1.45 3.94
CA ALA A 17 -9.15 1.74 5.24
C ALA A 17 -8.48 0.95 6.37
N LEU A 18 -8.18 -0.33 6.18
CA LEU A 18 -7.46 -1.15 7.15
C LEU A 18 -6.05 -0.62 7.40
N GLU A 19 -5.29 -0.32 6.34
CA GLU A 19 -3.97 0.32 6.45
C GLU A 19 -4.06 1.61 7.26
N THR A 20 -5.00 2.50 6.91
CA THR A 20 -5.21 3.77 7.61
C THR A 20 -5.56 3.54 9.08
N TYR A 21 -6.46 2.60 9.37
CA TYR A 21 -6.85 2.27 10.73
C TYR A 21 -5.66 1.79 11.57
N LEU A 22 -4.82 0.89 11.02
CA LEU A 22 -3.64 0.39 11.71
C LEU A 22 -2.57 1.46 11.93
N VAL A 23 -2.46 2.44 11.02
CA VAL A 23 -1.53 3.58 11.16
C VAL A 23 -2.01 4.59 12.18
N GLU A 24 -3.31 4.91 12.19
CA GLU A 24 -3.88 5.95 13.06
C GLU A 24 -4.16 5.45 14.48
N ASN A 25 -4.24 4.13 14.68
CA ASN A 25 -4.56 3.53 15.97
C ASN A 25 -3.41 2.66 16.46
N ARG A 26 -2.80 3.04 17.58
CA ARG A 26 -1.81 2.20 18.27
C ARG A 26 -2.53 1.03 18.94
N LEU A 27 -2.66 -0.09 18.21
CA LEU A 27 -3.31 -1.31 18.72
C LEU A 27 -2.37 -2.17 19.59
N VAL A 28 -1.06 -2.08 19.32
CA VAL A 28 0.02 -2.84 19.97
C VAL A 28 1.30 -2.00 20.02
N ASP A 29 2.26 -2.39 20.85
CA ASP A 29 3.55 -1.70 20.97
C ASP A 29 4.58 -2.20 19.94
N GLU A 30 4.41 -3.42 19.43
CA GLU A 30 5.28 -4.01 18.43
C GLU A 30 4.96 -3.55 17.00
N PRO A 31 5.95 -3.51 16.10
CA PRO A 31 5.71 -3.22 14.69
C PRO A 31 4.71 -4.20 14.04
N ILE A 32 3.93 -3.70 13.09
CA ILE A 32 2.97 -4.48 12.30
C ILE A 32 3.44 -4.55 10.84
N LEU A 33 3.28 -5.71 10.23
CA LEU A 33 3.35 -5.92 8.79
C LEU A 33 1.95 -6.24 8.25
N LEU A 34 1.51 -5.44 7.29
CA LEU A 34 0.29 -5.69 6.52
C LEU A 34 0.65 -6.00 5.07
N PHE A 35 -0.02 -6.99 4.51
CA PHE A 35 -0.03 -7.26 3.08
C PHE A 35 -1.42 -7.10 2.50
N TYR A 36 -1.51 -6.56 1.29
CA TYR A 36 -2.75 -6.53 0.53
C TYR A 36 -2.52 -6.60 -0.98
N ILE A 37 -3.49 -7.21 -1.66
CA ILE A 37 -3.60 -7.27 -3.12
C ILE A 37 -4.95 -6.64 -3.43
N ASN A 38 -5.03 -5.79 -4.46
CA ASN A 38 -6.29 -5.16 -4.85
C ASN A 38 -6.79 -5.73 -6.17
N ASP A 39 -8.10 -5.77 -6.36
CA ASP A 39 -8.71 -5.80 -7.69
C ASP A 39 -8.33 -4.55 -8.50
N PRO A 40 -8.52 -4.52 -9.83
CA PRO A 40 -8.16 -3.39 -10.69
C PRO A 40 -8.52 -2.03 -10.09
N SER A 41 -7.50 -1.26 -9.72
CA SER A 41 -7.64 -0.04 -8.93
C SER A 41 -6.55 0.97 -9.23
N ILE A 42 -6.85 2.25 -9.11
CA ILE A 42 -5.87 3.35 -9.10
C ILE A 42 -5.84 3.93 -7.68
N ILE A 43 -4.67 3.89 -7.06
CA ILE A 43 -4.43 4.47 -5.74
C ILE A 43 -3.77 5.83 -5.90
N VAL A 44 -4.54 6.89 -5.67
CA VAL A 44 -4.12 8.29 -5.85
C VAL A 44 -3.40 8.79 -4.59
N GLY A 45 -2.26 9.46 -4.77
CA GLY A 45 -1.50 10.05 -3.68
C GLY A 45 -2.27 11.16 -2.98
N ARG A 46 -1.99 11.37 -1.68
CA ARG A 46 -2.76 12.26 -0.79
C ARG A 46 -3.11 13.62 -1.41
N ASN A 47 -2.14 14.25 -2.09
CA ASN A 47 -2.25 15.64 -2.55
C ASN A 47 -2.41 15.81 -4.07
N GLN A 48 -2.68 14.73 -4.82
CA GLN A 48 -2.85 14.83 -6.29
C GLN A 48 -4.28 15.22 -6.68
N ASN A 49 -4.43 15.86 -7.84
CA ASN A 49 -5.73 16.12 -8.45
C ASN A 49 -6.22 14.88 -9.20
N THR A 50 -7.20 14.16 -8.65
CA THR A 50 -7.63 12.86 -9.20
C THR A 50 -8.00 12.91 -10.68
N ILE A 51 -8.69 13.97 -11.13
CA ILE A 51 -9.16 14.05 -12.52
C ILE A 51 -8.01 14.23 -13.53
N GLU A 52 -6.86 14.74 -13.09
CA GLU A 52 -5.66 14.89 -13.92
C GLU A 52 -4.83 13.60 -13.97
N GLU A 53 -4.99 12.71 -12.99
CA GLU A 53 -4.19 11.48 -12.84
C GLU A 53 -4.85 10.26 -13.49
N VAL A 54 -6.15 10.32 -13.81
CA VAL A 54 -6.92 9.17 -14.27
C VAL A 54 -7.57 9.43 -15.63
N ASN A 55 -7.54 8.42 -16.49
CA ASN A 55 -8.40 8.39 -17.67
C ASN A 55 -9.82 8.01 -17.24
N GLN A 56 -10.65 9.01 -16.94
CA GLN A 56 -12.00 8.83 -16.39
C GLN A 56 -12.85 7.87 -17.23
N ALA A 57 -12.88 8.06 -18.56
CA ALA A 57 -13.70 7.23 -19.44
C ALA A 57 -13.30 5.75 -19.38
N TYR A 58 -12.00 5.46 -19.36
CA TYR A 58 -11.50 4.08 -19.28
C TYR A 58 -11.76 3.44 -17.91
N VAL A 59 -11.60 4.22 -16.84
CA VAL A 59 -11.84 3.77 -15.47
C VAL A 59 -13.31 3.38 -15.28
N GLU A 60 -14.23 4.22 -15.77
CA GLU A 60 -15.67 3.94 -15.73
C GLU A 60 -16.04 2.72 -16.59
N GLU A 61 -15.54 2.65 -17.83
CA GLU A 61 -15.81 1.53 -18.74
C GLU A 61 -15.36 0.18 -18.16
N LYS A 62 -14.19 0.15 -17.51
CA LYS A 62 -13.60 -1.08 -16.95
C LYS A 62 -13.99 -1.35 -15.51
N GLY A 63 -14.74 -0.46 -14.86
CA GLY A 63 -15.07 -0.58 -13.44
C GLY A 63 -13.83 -0.56 -12.53
N ILE A 64 -12.79 0.17 -12.92
CA ILE A 64 -11.56 0.32 -12.12
C ILE A 64 -11.87 1.22 -10.94
N ARG A 65 -11.48 0.81 -9.74
CA ARG A 65 -11.71 1.62 -8.53
C ARG A 65 -10.70 2.75 -8.44
N VAL A 66 -11.11 3.95 -8.07
CA VAL A 66 -10.19 5.05 -7.75
C VAL A 66 -10.28 5.35 -6.26
N VAL A 67 -9.17 5.20 -5.54
CA VAL A 67 -9.09 5.38 -4.08
C VAL A 67 -7.94 6.30 -3.73
N ARG A 68 -8.14 7.25 -2.82
CA ARG A 68 -7.07 8.13 -2.33
C ARG A 68 -6.44 7.53 -1.06
N ARG A 69 -5.11 7.47 -1.00
CA ARG A 69 -4.37 7.00 0.17
C ARG A 69 -3.85 8.13 1.05
N MET A 70 -3.46 7.80 2.28
CA MET A 70 -2.97 8.77 3.28
C MET A 70 -1.55 9.28 3.01
N SER A 71 -0.69 8.47 2.40
CA SER A 71 0.68 8.87 2.05
C SER A 71 0.72 9.76 0.79
N GLY A 72 1.77 10.57 0.68
CA GLY A 72 2.09 11.31 -0.55
C GLY A 72 2.62 10.41 -1.68
N GLY A 73 3.29 11.02 -2.67
CA GLY A 73 3.75 10.34 -3.88
C GLY A 73 2.72 10.40 -5.02
N GLY A 74 2.97 9.64 -6.09
CA GLY A 74 2.15 9.62 -7.30
C GLY A 74 0.97 8.65 -7.27
N ALA A 75 0.26 8.57 -8.40
CA ALA A 75 -0.82 7.62 -8.62
C ALA A 75 -0.24 6.30 -9.15
N VAL A 76 -0.76 5.17 -8.64
CA VAL A 76 -0.30 3.83 -9.01
C VAL A 76 -1.49 2.95 -9.37
N TYR A 77 -1.34 2.12 -10.40
CA TYR A 77 -2.32 1.12 -10.78
C TYR A 77 -2.01 -0.20 -10.08
N HIS A 78 -3.03 -0.82 -9.50
CA HIS A 78 -2.98 -2.13 -8.88
C HIS A 78 -3.90 -3.10 -9.63
N ASP A 79 -3.49 -4.36 -9.67
CA ASP A 79 -4.31 -5.50 -10.03
C ASP A 79 -3.90 -6.73 -9.19
N ARG A 80 -4.40 -7.92 -9.54
CA ARG A 80 -4.09 -9.17 -8.85
C ARG A 80 -2.63 -9.64 -8.98
N GLY A 81 -1.88 -9.09 -9.93
CA GLY A 81 -0.45 -9.33 -10.06
C GLY A 81 0.40 -8.38 -9.21
N ASN A 82 -0.19 -7.29 -8.71
CA ASN A 82 0.48 -6.35 -7.81
C ASN A 82 0.26 -6.72 -6.35
N PHE A 83 1.35 -6.75 -5.60
CA PHE A 83 1.35 -7.01 -4.17
C PHE A 83 1.89 -5.80 -3.41
N SER A 84 1.14 -5.32 -2.43
CA SER A 84 1.52 -4.19 -1.58
C SER A 84 1.87 -4.66 -0.18
N PHE A 85 2.88 -4.03 0.41
CA PHE A 85 3.31 -4.25 1.79
C PHE A 85 3.36 -2.92 2.55
N CYS A 86 3.05 -2.97 3.83
CA CYS A 86 3.07 -1.82 4.72
C CYS A 86 3.68 -2.21 6.06
N PHE A 87 4.78 -1.53 6.43
CA PHE A 87 5.38 -1.63 7.76
C PHE A 87 4.90 -0.46 8.61
N ILE A 88 4.29 -0.78 9.74
CA ILE A 88 3.72 0.18 10.68
C ILE A 88 4.51 0.04 11.97
N LYS A 89 5.22 1.11 12.36
CA LYS A 89 6.00 1.19 13.59
C LYS A 89 5.92 2.60 14.16
N ASP A 90 6.28 2.74 15.43
CA ASP A 90 6.43 4.05 16.06
C ASP A 90 7.44 4.91 15.28
N ASP A 91 7.17 6.22 15.24
CA ASP A 91 8.10 7.19 14.66
C ASP A 91 9.29 7.38 15.60
N ASP A 92 10.45 6.88 15.15
CA ASP A 92 11.75 7.02 15.80
C ASP A 92 12.60 8.13 15.15
N GLY A 93 11.99 8.99 14.31
CA GLY A 93 12.67 10.02 13.55
C GLY A 93 13.25 9.54 12.21
N SER A 94 13.00 8.27 11.82
CA SER A 94 13.42 7.71 10.52
C SER A 94 12.48 8.06 9.36
N PHE A 95 11.59 9.04 9.50
CA PHE A 95 10.67 9.46 8.44
C PHE A 95 11.45 9.81 7.15
N ARG A 96 11.16 9.07 6.07
CA ARG A 96 11.80 9.10 4.73
C ARG A 96 13.10 8.29 4.55
N ASP A 97 13.52 7.51 5.53
CA ASP A 97 14.62 6.56 5.33
C ASP A 97 14.18 5.28 4.58
N PHE A 98 13.84 5.43 3.30
CA PHE A 98 13.37 4.32 2.47
C PHE A 98 14.35 3.14 2.40
N ALA A 99 15.66 3.41 2.50
CA ALA A 99 16.67 2.37 2.43
C ALA A 99 16.51 1.38 3.59
N SER A 100 16.44 1.88 4.82
CA SER A 100 16.24 1.05 6.01
C SER A 100 14.89 0.34 6.01
N PHE A 101 13.81 1.03 5.58
CA PHE A 101 12.47 0.44 5.56
C PHE A 101 12.29 -0.67 4.51
N THR A 102 12.94 -0.56 3.35
CA THR A 102 12.77 -1.52 2.25
C THR A 102 13.78 -2.67 2.30
N GLN A 103 14.83 -2.56 3.11
CA GLN A 103 15.88 -3.57 3.25
C GLN A 103 15.34 -5.00 3.49
N PRO A 104 14.35 -5.25 4.40
CA PRO A 104 13.83 -6.60 4.60
C PRO A 104 13.17 -7.20 3.35
N VAL A 105 12.56 -6.36 2.51
CA VAL A 105 11.91 -6.77 1.26
C VAL A 105 12.95 -7.10 0.20
N ILE A 106 13.99 -6.26 0.07
CA ILE A 106 15.11 -6.50 -0.84
C ILE A 106 15.80 -7.84 -0.50
N GLU A 107 16.08 -8.09 0.77
CA GLU A 107 16.68 -9.35 1.21
C GLU A 107 15.80 -10.56 0.93
N ALA A 108 14.48 -10.43 1.12
CA ALA A 108 13.54 -11.48 0.78
C ALA A 108 13.55 -11.78 -0.73
N LEU A 109 13.51 -10.74 -1.56
CA LEU A 109 13.58 -10.87 -3.03
C LEU A 109 14.89 -11.52 -3.48
N HIS A 110 16.03 -11.15 -2.87
CA HIS A 110 17.33 -11.77 -3.15
C HIS A 110 17.34 -13.26 -2.80
N LYS A 111 16.75 -13.65 -1.66
CA LYS A 111 16.58 -15.06 -1.26
C LYS A 111 15.68 -15.83 -2.23
N MET A 112 14.72 -15.16 -2.85
CA MET A 112 13.84 -15.72 -3.89
C MET A 112 14.49 -15.74 -5.29
N GLY A 113 15.71 -15.22 -5.43
CA GLY A 113 16.50 -15.29 -6.67
C GLY A 113 16.54 -14.01 -7.50
N ALA A 114 15.85 -12.95 -7.10
CA ALA A 114 15.84 -11.65 -7.80
C ALA A 114 17.07 -10.80 -7.40
N LYS A 115 18.27 -11.17 -7.85
CA LYS A 115 19.56 -10.56 -7.44
C LYS A 115 19.99 -9.34 -8.29
N GLY A 116 19.03 -8.52 -8.69
CA GLY A 116 19.24 -7.35 -9.57
C GLY A 116 20.05 -6.23 -8.93
#